data_AF-A0A7V9K730-F1
#
_entry.id   AF-A0A7V9K730-F1
#
_cell.length_a   1.000
_cell.length_b   1.000
_cell.length_c   1.000
_cell.angle_alpha   90.00
_cell.angle_beta   90.00
_cell.angle_gamma   90.00
#
_symmetry.space_group_name_H-M   'P 1'
#
loop_
_entity.id
_entity.type
_entity.pdbx_description
1 polymer ?
#
loop_
_entity_poly.entity_id
_entity_poly.type
_entity_poly.pdbx_seq_one_letter_code
_entity_poly.pdbx_strand_id
1 'polypeptide(L)'
;MLTPLRGKQGVCLLGPSDLARVRALLADDPATNVFMGDRIESTKLDPRWLGGRVYGYVDDGELLALCHHAANLVPVGAHPAAIEAFATRALADGRACSSIFGP
;
A
#
# COMPACT_ATOMS: atom_id res chain seq x y z
N MET A 1 9.97 -6.28 -16.95
CA MET A 1 10.71 -5.90 -15.73
C MET A 1 10.31 -4.50 -15.35
N LEU A 2 9.81 -4.30 -14.13
CA LEU A 2 9.54 -2.98 -13.58
C LEU A 2 10.87 -2.40 -13.08
N THR A 3 11.13 -1.12 -13.28
CA THR A 3 12.34 -0.47 -12.74
C THR A 3 12.34 -0.61 -11.20
N PRO A 4 13.48 -0.73 -10.52
CA PRO A 4 13.49 -0.72 -9.05
C PRO A 4 13.03 0.64 -8.50
N LEU A 5 12.32 0.64 -7.37
CA LEU A 5 12.12 1.87 -6.60
C LEU A 5 13.49 2.30 -6.02
N ARG A 6 13.84 3.59 -6.13
CA ARG A 6 15.18 4.07 -5.77
C ARG A 6 15.33 4.11 -4.23
N GLY A 7 16.12 3.19 -3.63
CA GLY A 7 16.69 3.33 -2.28
C GLY A 7 16.18 2.40 -1.18
N LYS A 8 17.00 2.30 -0.11
CA LYS A 8 16.93 1.48 1.13
C LYS A 8 15.55 1.08 1.66
N GLN A 9 15.52 -0.07 2.35
CA GLN A 9 14.43 -0.60 3.17
C GLN A 9 13.61 0.50 3.87
N GLY A 10 12.30 0.56 3.62
CA GLY A 10 11.44 1.52 4.31
C GLY A 10 10.07 1.77 3.68
N VAL A 11 9.33 2.68 4.31
CA VAL A 11 7.99 3.10 3.86
C VAL A 11 8.08 4.31 2.93
N CYS A 12 7.42 4.23 1.78
CA CYS A 12 7.30 5.33 0.82
C CYS A 12 5.84 5.58 0.43
N LEU A 13 5.53 6.80 -0.01
CA LEU A 13 4.22 7.13 -0.57
C LEU A 13 4.14 6.66 -2.03
N LEU A 14 3.10 5.90 -2.37
CA LEU A 14 2.87 5.43 -3.73
C LEU A 14 1.95 6.38 -4.51
N GLY A 15 2.18 6.50 -5.81
CA GLY A 15 1.36 7.30 -6.73
C GLY A 15 1.07 6.59 -8.05
N PRO A 16 0.47 7.30 -9.02
CA PRO A 16 0.09 6.72 -10.32
C PRO A 16 1.25 6.05 -11.08
N SER A 17 2.49 6.51 -10.89
CA SER A 17 3.69 5.89 -11.47
C SER A 17 3.99 4.50 -10.93
N ASP A 18 3.43 4.12 -9.79
CA ASP A 18 3.65 2.84 -9.12
C ASP A 18 2.55 1.81 -9.39
N LEU A 19 1.53 2.20 -10.17
CA LEU A 19 0.33 1.38 -10.42
C LEU A 19 0.66 -0.02 -10.94
N ALA A 20 1.66 -0.15 -11.80
CA ALA A 20 2.06 -1.45 -12.33
C ALA A 20 2.69 -2.35 -11.25
N ARG A 21 3.48 -1.80 -10.31
CA ARG A 21 4.04 -2.55 -9.18
C ARG A 21 2.95 -2.95 -8.19
N VAL A 22 2.03 -2.04 -7.88
CA VAL A 22 0.89 -2.32 -7.01
C VAL A 22 0.03 -3.44 -7.59
N ARG A 23 -0.31 -3.39 -8.88
CA ARG A 23 -1.06 -4.48 -9.54
C ARG A 23 -0.35 -5.81 -9.47
N ALA A 24 0.97 -5.83 -9.67
CA ALA A 24 1.75 -7.06 -9.57
C ALA A 24 1.68 -7.66 -8.15
N LEU A 25 1.81 -6.82 -7.11
CA LEU A 25 1.67 -7.25 -5.71
C LEU A 25 0.26 -7.79 -5.42
N LEU A 26 -0.80 -7.09 -5.86
CA LEU A 26 -2.18 -7.53 -5.60
C LEU A 26 -2.53 -8.83 -6.32
N ALA A 27 -1.91 -9.08 -7.48
CA ALA A 27 -2.15 -10.26 -8.30
C ALA A 27 -1.58 -11.56 -7.71
N ASP A 28 -0.74 -11.50 -6.69
CA ASP A 28 -0.20 -12.68 -6.00
C ASP A 28 -1.30 -13.49 -5.31
N ASP A 29 -2.26 -12.79 -4.70
CA ASP A 29 -3.50 -13.39 -4.15
C ASP A 29 -4.70 -12.46 -4.42
N PRO A 30 -5.33 -12.57 -5.60
CA PRO A 30 -6.39 -11.65 -6.01
C PRO A 30 -7.68 -11.81 -5.19
N ALA A 31 -7.92 -12.98 -4.60
CA ALA A 31 -9.10 -13.23 -3.79
C ALA A 31 -8.97 -12.50 -2.43
N THR A 32 -7.84 -12.67 -1.76
CA THR A 32 -7.53 -11.95 -0.51
C THR A 32 -7.47 -10.44 -0.76
N ASN A 33 -6.93 -10.03 -1.91
CA ASN A 33 -6.71 -8.62 -2.22
C ASN A 33 -7.88 -7.93 -2.92
N VAL A 34 -9.05 -8.56 -3.03
CA VAL A 34 -10.17 -8.08 -3.86
C VAL A 34 -10.60 -6.64 -3.54
N PHE A 35 -10.70 -6.28 -2.25
CA PHE A 35 -11.07 -4.92 -1.83
C PHE A 35 -10.06 -3.89 -2.33
N MET A 36 -8.77 -4.19 -2.14
CA MET A 36 -7.72 -3.29 -2.54
C MET A 36 -7.56 -3.26 -4.07
N GLY A 37 -7.78 -4.38 -4.74
CA GLY A 37 -7.85 -4.49 -6.20
C GLY A 37 -8.90 -3.54 -6.78
N ASP A 38 -10.14 -3.62 -6.31
CA ASP A 38 -11.22 -2.72 -6.73
C ASP A 38 -10.88 -1.25 -6.49
N ARG A 39 -10.35 -0.93 -5.30
CA ARG A 39 -9.94 0.44 -4.97
C ARG A 39 -8.84 0.96 -5.88
N ILE A 40 -7.83 0.15 -6.17
CA ILE A 40 -6.73 0.53 -7.06
C ILE A 40 -7.23 0.68 -8.50
N GLU A 41 -8.14 -0.18 -8.97
CA GLU A 41 -8.67 -0.07 -10.32
C GLU A 41 -9.63 1.09 -10.51
N SER A 42 -10.43 1.44 -9.50
CA SER A 42 -11.34 2.59 -9.57
C SER A 42 -10.61 3.94 -9.48
N THR A 43 -9.50 4.00 -8.75
CA THR A 43 -8.80 5.27 -8.46
C THR A 43 -7.51 5.45 -9.24
N LYS A 44 -6.93 4.37 -9.77
CA LYS A 44 -5.62 4.33 -10.45
C LYS A 44 -4.48 4.96 -9.63
N LEU A 45 -4.56 4.86 -8.29
CA LEU A 45 -3.66 5.53 -7.34
C LEU A 45 -3.68 7.07 -7.40
N ASP A 46 -4.64 7.69 -8.08
CA ASP A 46 -4.75 9.15 -8.11
C ASP A 46 -5.23 9.66 -6.74
N PRO A 47 -4.44 10.51 -6.04
CA PRO A 47 -4.81 11.06 -4.74
C PRO A 47 -6.16 11.78 -4.71
N ARG A 48 -6.60 12.33 -5.86
CA ARG A 48 -7.90 13.00 -6.00
C ARG A 48 -9.07 12.06 -5.75
N TRP A 49 -8.90 10.77 -6.06
CA TRP A 49 -9.96 9.76 -5.99
C TRP A 49 -9.73 8.72 -4.88
N LEU A 50 -8.50 8.61 -4.36
CA LEU A 50 -8.10 7.58 -3.39
C LEU A 50 -8.84 7.64 -2.05
N GLY A 51 -9.30 8.83 -1.66
CA GLY A 51 -9.86 9.11 -0.34
C GLY A 51 -8.85 8.94 0.81
N GLY A 52 -7.56 9.02 0.53
CA GLY A 52 -6.48 8.81 1.50
C GLY A 52 -5.12 8.67 0.82
N ARG A 53 -4.23 7.88 1.42
CA ARG A 53 -2.88 7.60 0.90
C ARG A 53 -2.66 6.10 0.78
N VAL A 54 -1.79 5.67 -0.13
CA VAL A 54 -1.27 4.30 -0.12
C VAL A 54 0.23 4.39 0.14
N TYR A 55 0.66 3.72 1.19
CA TYR A 55 2.06 3.56 1.52
C TYR A 55 2.55 2.21 1.03
N GLY A 56 3.75 2.15 0.47
CA GLY A 56 4.45 0.93 0.10
C GLY A 56 5.58 0.65 1.08
N TYR A 57 5.79 -0.62 1.40
CA TYR A 57 7.01 -1.10 2.05
C TYR A 57 7.94 -1.66 0.98
N VAL A 58 9.10 -1.04 0.84
CA VAL A 58 10.08 -1.38 -0.19
C VAL A 58 11.31 -1.94 0.49
N ASP A 59 11.84 -3.04 -0.04
CA ASP A 59 13.15 -3.57 0.32
C ASP A 59 13.92 -3.94 -0.94
N ASP A 60 15.20 -3.58 -0.97
CA ASP A 60 16.07 -3.70 -2.15
C ASP A 60 15.43 -3.21 -3.48
N GLY A 61 14.60 -2.17 -3.41
CA GLY A 61 13.90 -1.59 -4.56
C GLY A 61 12.65 -2.34 -5.03
N GLU A 62 12.30 -3.46 -4.38
CA GLU A 62 11.10 -4.25 -4.63
C GLU A 62 9.96 -3.85 -3.67
N LEU A 63 8.74 -3.76 -4.20
CA LEU A 63 7.55 -3.47 -3.41
C LEU A 63 7.03 -4.78 -2.79
N LEU A 64 7.25 -4.96 -1.48
CA LEU A 64 6.90 -6.20 -0.78
C LEU A 64 5.54 -6.17 -0.09
N ALA A 65 5.08 -4.98 0.30
CA ALA A 65 3.79 -4.78 0.95
C ALA A 65 3.25 -3.39 0.66
N LEU A 66 1.95 -3.20 0.86
CA LEU A 66 1.35 -1.86 0.86
C LEU A 66 0.33 -1.71 1.99
N CYS A 67 -0.03 -0.48 2.29
CA CYS A 67 -1.09 -0.16 3.22
C CYS A 67 -1.88 1.05 2.73
N HIS A 68 -3.18 0.88 2.50
CA HIS A 68 -4.09 2.01 2.31
C HIS A 68 -4.35 2.66 3.66
N HIS A 69 -4.01 3.94 3.79
CA HIS A 69 -4.25 4.76 4.98
C HIS A 69 -5.32 5.81 4.66
N ALA A 70 -6.56 5.50 5.05
CA ALA A 70 -7.75 6.32 4.82
C ALA A 70 -8.78 6.10 5.94
N ALA A 71 -10.07 6.26 5.63
CA ALA A 71 -11.16 5.79 6.50
C ALA A 71 -11.00 4.31 6.88
N ASN A 72 -10.38 3.51 6.01
CA ASN A 72 -9.95 2.15 6.32
C ASN A 72 -8.42 2.10 6.31
N LEU A 73 -7.84 1.39 7.28
CA LEU A 73 -6.43 0.97 7.25
C LEU A 73 -6.37 -0.45 6.67
N VAL A 74 -5.78 -0.62 5.48
CA VAL A 74 -5.80 -1.91 4.76
C VAL A 74 -4.39 -2.34 4.36
N PRO A 75 -3.70 -3.12 5.20
CA PRO A 75 -2.44 -3.77 4.83
C PRO A 75 -2.63 -4.90 3.79
N VAL A 76 -1.69 -5.00 2.84
CA VAL A 76 -1.59 -6.09 1.86
C VAL A 76 -0.14 -6.58 1.80
N GLY A 77 0.07 -7.90 1.79
CA GLY A 77 1.41 -8.51 1.80
C GLY A 77 2.22 -8.18 3.07
N ALA A 78 1.55 -7.70 4.12
CA ALA A 78 2.20 -7.13 5.28
C ALA A 78 2.74 -8.22 6.21
N HIS A 79 4.03 -8.54 6.02
CA HIS A 79 4.83 -9.29 6.97
C HIS A 79 5.20 -8.41 8.19
N PRO A 80 5.75 -8.97 9.29
CA PRO A 80 5.93 -8.24 10.55
C PRO A 80 6.66 -6.89 10.43
N ALA A 81 7.76 -6.83 9.66
CA ALA A 81 8.51 -5.59 9.46
C ALA A 81 7.72 -4.52 8.71
N ALA A 82 6.92 -4.90 7.70
CA ALA A 82 6.01 -3.98 7.02
C ALA A 82 4.90 -3.48 7.94
N ILE A 83 4.32 -4.35 8.78
CA ILE A 83 3.30 -3.97 9.76
C ILE A 83 3.85 -2.91 10.72
N GLU A 84 5.03 -3.13 11.31
CA GLU A 84 5.65 -2.16 12.22
C GLU A 84 5.90 -0.81 11.55
N ALA A 85 6.37 -0.84 10.31
CA ALA A 85 6.66 0.37 9.57
C ALA A 85 5.37 1.14 9.20
N PHE A 86 4.30 0.44 8.79
CA PHE A 86 3.00 1.06 8.54
C PHE A 86 2.34 1.58 9.81
N ALA A 87 2.43 0.86 10.92
CA ALA A 87 1.90 1.30 12.21
C ALA A 87 2.61 2.58 12.68
N THR A 88 3.94 2.63 12.57
CA THR A 88 4.74 3.82 12.88
C THR A 88 4.32 4.99 12.01
N ARG A 89 4.13 4.77 10.71
CA ARG A 89 3.67 5.81 9.78
C ARG A 89 2.25 6.30 10.11
N ALA A 90 1.33 5.39 10.41
CA ALA A 90 -0.05 5.71 10.76
C ALA A 90 -0.15 6.52 12.07
N LEU A 91 0.65 6.17 13.08
CA LEU A 91 0.76 6.94 14.32
C LEU A 91 1.26 8.37 14.07
N ALA A 92 2.28 8.52 13.20
CA ALA A 92 2.82 9.83 12.85
C ALA A 92 1.84 10.71 12.04
N ASP A 93 1.00 10.12 11.21
CA ASP A 93 -0.01 10.83 10.41
C ASP A 93 -1.26 11.24 11.23
N GLY A 94 -1.45 10.64 12.41
CA GLY A 94 -2.66 10.80 13.21
C GLY A 94 -3.78 9.85 12.77
N ARG A 95 -4.58 9.36 13.73
CA ARG A 95 -5.58 8.32 13.48
C ARG A 95 -6.77 8.88 12.69
N ALA A 96 -6.85 8.55 11.40
CA ALA A 96 -7.95 8.91 10.51
C ALA A 96 -8.87 7.73 10.16
N CYS A 97 -8.48 6.49 10.45
CA CYS A 97 -9.23 5.28 10.10
C CYS A 97 -10.30 4.92 11.16
N SER A 98 -11.50 4.56 10.70
CA SER A 98 -12.59 4.03 11.52
C SER A 98 -12.59 2.51 11.58
N SER A 99 -11.90 1.82 10.67
CA SER A 99 -11.73 0.37 10.66
C SER A 99 -10.34 -0.05 10.17
N ILE A 100 -9.95 -1.27 10.50
CA ILE A 100 -8.75 -1.96 9.98
C ILE A 100 -9.24 -3.21 9.26
N PHE A 101 -8.84 -3.40 8.00
CA PHE A 101 -9.13 -4.62 7.24
C PHE A 101 -7.84 -5.37 6.97
N GLY A 102 -7.75 -6.60 7.45
CA GLY A 102 -6.74 -7.55 7.02
C GLY A 102 -7.34 -8.56 6.05
N PRO A 103 -6.52 -9.51 5.58
CA PRO A 103 -7.00 -10.87 5.31
C PRO A 103 -7.78 -11.44 6.50
#